data_AF-A0A2Z6R569-F1
#
_entry.id   AF-A0A2Z6R569-F1
#
_cell.length_a   1.000
_cell.length_b   1.000
_cell.length_c   1.000
_cell.angle_alpha   90.00
_cell.angle_beta   90.00
_cell.angle_gamma   90.00
#
_symmetry.space_group_name_H-M   'P 1'
#
loop_
_entity.id
_entity.type
_entity.pdbx_description
1 polymer ?
#
loop_
_entity_poly.entity_id
_entity_poly.type
_entity_poly.pdbx_seq_one_letter_code
_entity_poly.pdbx_strand_id
1 'polypeptide(L)'
;MSTTTAQTQETQTQETQTQETQTQAQETPTTQQDTVLTTTQDAETQSPITRVVVIAIDQSSHSHQAFDWSVNNFLRKESDLVVLVNVRPIPSIPGPYAIGASYMDFSEVVTSIEEQHRIASHSLLQDFAAKLKAQNFACKAIAMRGDARDEIVRKVAELNSDALIIGSRGLGVLKRTILGSVSDYCSHHCHCTVIIVKERQDEHQKNK
;
A
#
# COMPACT_ATOMS: atom_id res chain seq x y z
N MET A 1 93.17 16.34 22.24
CA MET A 1 93.08 17.52 21.36
C MET A 1 92.17 17.17 20.20
N SER A 2 91.34 18.13 19.80
CA SER A 2 90.50 18.15 18.58
C SER A 2 89.13 17.47 18.66
N THR A 3 88.19 18.31 19.07
CA THR A 3 86.77 18.43 18.67
C THR A 3 86.42 17.97 17.26
N THR A 4 85.25 17.33 17.09
CA THR A 4 84.44 17.45 15.87
C THR A 4 82.95 17.33 16.22
N THR A 5 82.24 18.38 15.80
CA THR A 5 80.82 18.69 15.96
C THR A 5 79.93 17.75 15.16
N ALA A 6 78.89 17.18 15.78
CA ALA A 6 77.78 16.55 15.08
C ALA A 6 76.69 17.62 14.84
N GLN A 7 76.46 17.97 13.58
CA GLN A 7 75.33 18.78 13.13
C GLN A 7 74.08 17.89 13.05
N THR A 8 73.07 18.22 13.85
CA THR A 8 71.71 17.70 13.72
C THR A 8 71.01 18.41 12.57
N GLN A 9 70.61 17.69 11.52
CA GLN A 9 69.74 18.22 10.48
C GLN A 9 68.28 18.03 10.91
N GLU A 10 67.58 19.15 11.07
CA GLU A 10 66.13 19.23 11.21
C GLU A 10 65.47 18.79 9.89
N THR A 11 64.69 17.71 9.94
CA THR A 11 63.84 17.32 8.82
C THR A 11 62.49 18.02 8.99
N GLN A 12 62.20 18.98 8.12
CA GLN A 12 60.91 19.66 8.03
C GLN A 12 59.85 18.68 7.55
N THR A 13 58.88 18.38 8.41
CA THR A 13 57.66 17.65 8.07
C THR A 13 56.74 18.58 7.28
N GLN A 14 56.55 18.29 5.98
CA GLN A 14 55.54 18.96 5.17
C GLN A 14 54.16 18.34 5.46
N GLU A 15 53.27 19.14 6.03
CA GLU A 15 51.86 18.83 6.20
C GLU A 15 51.20 18.70 4.82
N THR A 16 50.80 17.49 4.45
CA THR A 16 49.97 17.25 3.28
C THR A 16 48.51 17.21 3.73
N GLN A 17 47.82 18.34 3.58
CA GLN A 17 46.36 18.38 3.61
C GLN A 17 45.82 17.77 2.32
N THR A 18 45.11 16.65 2.41
CA THR A 18 44.27 16.18 1.31
C THR A 18 43.00 15.52 1.86
N GLN A 19 41.99 16.38 1.98
CA GLN A 19 40.56 16.15 1.76
C GLN A 19 40.00 14.79 2.19
N GLU A 20 39.44 14.77 3.40
CA GLU A 20 38.39 13.84 3.81
C GLU A 20 37.23 13.94 2.81
N THR A 21 37.14 12.94 1.92
CA THR A 21 35.93 12.72 1.15
C THR A 21 34.90 12.22 2.14
N GLN A 22 34.03 13.12 2.59
CA GLN A 22 32.78 12.78 3.25
C GLN A 22 31.97 11.94 2.26
N THR A 23 32.11 10.62 2.35
CA THR A 23 31.08 9.71 1.87
C THR A 23 29.88 9.95 2.78
N GLN A 24 29.05 10.90 2.39
CA GLN A 24 27.67 10.96 2.84
C GLN A 24 27.11 9.56 2.58
N ALA A 25 26.87 8.83 3.66
CA ALA A 25 25.94 7.73 3.64
C ALA A 25 24.64 8.32 3.11
N GLN A 26 24.37 8.09 1.82
CA GLN A 26 23.05 8.28 1.27
C GLN A 26 22.18 7.26 1.99
N GLU A 27 21.55 7.72 3.08
CA GLU A 27 20.37 7.09 3.62
C GLU A 27 19.41 6.91 2.46
N THR A 28 19.31 5.68 1.97
CA THR A 28 18.32 5.31 0.98
C THR A 28 16.96 5.44 1.68
N PRO A 29 16.02 6.29 1.23
CA PRO A 29 14.71 6.32 1.84
C PRO A 29 13.94 5.07 1.37
N THR A 30 14.12 3.96 2.08
CA THR A 30 13.28 2.77 1.97
C THR A 30 11.98 3.02 2.73
N THR A 31 11.08 3.85 2.19
CA THR A 31 9.81 4.13 2.86
C THR A 31 8.65 3.60 2.04
N GLN A 32 8.04 2.52 2.55
CA GLN A 32 6.68 2.09 2.23
C GLN A 32 5.72 3.24 2.55
N GLN A 33 5.52 4.18 1.63
CA GLN A 33 4.61 5.30 1.85
C GLN A 33 3.24 4.97 1.28
N ASP A 34 2.31 4.71 2.19
CA ASP A 34 0.89 4.78 1.91
C ASP A 34 0.55 6.17 1.38
N THR A 35 -0.20 6.25 0.29
CA THR A 35 -0.68 7.53 -0.24
C THR A 35 -2.12 7.74 0.20
N VAL A 36 -2.36 8.78 1.00
CA VAL A 36 -3.70 9.12 1.50
C VAL A 36 -4.34 10.14 0.58
N LEU A 37 -5.43 9.74 -0.08
CA LEU A 37 -6.35 10.60 -0.80
C LEU A 37 -7.46 11.02 0.16
N THR A 38 -7.43 12.28 0.58
CA THR A 38 -8.43 12.81 1.52
C THR A 38 -9.51 13.56 0.77
N THR A 39 -10.77 13.32 1.13
CA THR A 39 -11.88 14.21 0.83
C THR A 39 -12.67 14.39 2.10
N THR A 40 -12.30 15.40 2.90
CA THR A 40 -13.09 15.81 4.05
C THR A 40 -14.31 16.59 3.58
N GLN A 41 -15.45 16.33 4.22
CA GLN A 41 -16.58 17.25 4.19
C GLN A 41 -16.16 18.56 4.87
N ASP A 42 -16.61 19.68 4.33
CA ASP A 42 -16.46 20.99 4.95
C ASP A 42 -17.18 20.99 6.31
N ALA A 43 -16.49 21.55 7.30
CA ALA A 43 -16.86 21.54 8.70
C ALA A 43 -18.04 22.47 8.95
N GLU A 44 -19.27 21.94 9.13
CA GLU A 44 -20.27 22.70 9.90
C GLU A 44 -21.44 21.91 10.51
N THR A 45 -21.61 20.61 10.25
CA THR A 45 -22.60 19.78 11.00
C THR A 45 -22.22 18.31 10.93
N GLN A 46 -21.27 17.85 11.75
CA GLN A 46 -20.87 16.44 11.74
C GLN A 46 -21.21 15.78 13.07
N SER A 47 -22.23 14.92 13.03
CA SER A 47 -22.45 13.89 14.03
C SER A 47 -21.13 13.17 14.34
N PRO A 48 -20.85 12.80 15.60
CA PRO A 48 -19.58 12.20 15.96
C PRO A 48 -19.38 10.90 15.18
N ILE A 49 -18.22 10.76 14.54
CA ILE A 49 -17.77 9.48 13.99
C ILE A 49 -17.63 8.51 15.17
N THR A 50 -18.35 7.41 15.13
CA THR A 50 -18.31 6.36 16.17
C THR A 50 -17.75 5.06 15.66
N ARG A 51 -17.66 4.87 14.34
CA ARG A 51 -17.09 3.67 13.73
C ARG A 51 -16.16 3.99 12.58
N VAL A 52 -15.08 3.22 12.46
CA VAL A 52 -14.19 3.20 11.31
C VAL A 52 -14.45 1.91 10.53
N VAL A 53 -14.94 2.03 9.30
CA VAL A 53 -15.24 0.89 8.43
C VAL A 53 -14.28 0.89 7.25
N VAL A 54 -13.43 -0.14 7.18
CA VAL A 54 -12.49 -0.32 6.06
C VAL A 54 -13.16 -1.12 4.96
N ILE A 55 -13.00 -0.71 3.71
CA ILE A 55 -13.41 -1.48 2.53
C ILE A 55 -12.18 -1.72 1.66
N ALA A 56 -11.80 -2.99 1.50
CA ALA A 56 -10.72 -3.40 0.60
C ALA A 56 -11.23 -3.43 -0.84
N ILE A 57 -10.64 -2.58 -1.68
CA ILE A 57 -11.01 -2.41 -3.09
C ILE A 57 -9.91 -2.95 -4.01
N ASP A 58 -10.29 -3.72 -5.02
CA ASP A 58 -9.45 -4.10 -6.17
C ASP A 58 -10.23 -3.97 -7.50
N GLN A 59 -9.65 -4.37 -8.62
CA GLN A 59 -10.29 -4.25 -9.94
C GLN A 59 -11.30 -5.39 -10.24
N SER A 60 -11.64 -6.23 -9.26
CA SER A 60 -12.53 -7.37 -9.45
C SER A 60 -14.01 -6.99 -9.33
N SER A 61 -14.89 -7.74 -10.02
CA SER A 61 -16.34 -7.62 -9.86
C SER A 61 -16.79 -7.85 -8.41
N HIS A 62 -16.08 -8.72 -7.69
CA HIS A 62 -16.40 -9.11 -6.32
C HIS A 62 -16.15 -7.96 -5.35
N SER A 63 -15.05 -7.22 -5.54
CA SER A 63 -14.77 -6.02 -4.77
C SER A 63 -15.80 -4.92 -5.06
N HIS A 64 -16.16 -4.71 -6.32
CA HIS A 64 -17.17 -3.71 -6.69
C HIS A 64 -18.53 -4.04 -6.05
N GLN A 65 -18.93 -5.31 -6.10
CA GLN A 65 -20.16 -5.76 -5.47
C GLN A 65 -20.09 -5.65 -3.93
N ALA A 66 -18.93 -5.92 -3.31
CA ALA A 66 -18.74 -5.73 -1.89
C ALA A 66 -18.93 -4.26 -1.47
N PHE A 67 -18.38 -3.34 -2.25
CA PHE A 67 -18.60 -1.91 -2.07
C PHE A 67 -20.09 -1.56 -2.19
N ASP A 68 -20.75 -1.92 -3.30
CA ASP A 68 -22.16 -1.58 -3.51
C ASP A 68 -23.06 -2.19 -2.44
N TRP A 69 -22.81 -3.43 -2.04
CA TRP A 69 -23.53 -4.08 -0.96
C TRP A 69 -23.35 -3.33 0.37
N SER A 70 -22.12 -2.90 0.70
CA SER A 70 -21.84 -2.19 1.95
C SER A 70 -22.60 -0.87 2.04
N VAL A 71 -22.60 -0.09 0.95
CA VAL A 71 -23.29 1.19 0.85
C VAL A 71 -24.79 1.02 1.05
N ASN A 72 -25.36 -0.04 0.48
CA ASN A 72 -26.80 -0.27 0.51
C ASN A 72 -27.31 -0.96 1.79
N ASN A 73 -26.45 -1.66 2.54
CA ASN A 73 -26.91 -2.57 3.59
C ASN A 73 -26.22 -2.41 4.96
N PHE A 74 -25.04 -1.80 5.03
CA PHE A 74 -24.22 -1.83 6.26
C PHE A 74 -23.77 -0.45 6.74
N LEU A 75 -23.33 0.41 5.81
CA LEU A 75 -22.77 1.71 6.14
C LEU A 75 -23.85 2.68 6.66
N ARG A 76 -23.45 3.53 7.61
CA ARG A 76 -24.27 4.56 8.25
C ARG A 76 -23.64 5.92 7.99
N LYS A 77 -24.35 6.79 7.26
CA LYS A 77 -23.83 8.10 6.84
C LYS A 77 -23.51 9.01 8.02
N GLU A 78 -24.27 8.86 9.10
CA GLU A 78 -24.24 9.74 10.26
C GLU A 78 -23.13 9.38 11.25
N SER A 79 -22.52 8.20 11.14
CA SER A 79 -21.64 7.67 12.20
C SER A 79 -20.36 7.00 11.72
N ASP A 80 -20.28 6.64 10.43
CA ASP A 80 -19.16 5.86 9.91
C ASP A 80 -18.16 6.76 9.19
N LEU A 81 -16.88 6.60 9.53
CA LEU A 81 -15.78 6.98 8.66
C LEU A 81 -15.45 5.77 7.78
N VAL A 82 -15.68 5.91 6.47
CA VAL A 82 -15.40 4.87 5.49
C VAL A 82 -13.98 5.02 4.97
N VAL A 83 -13.13 4.01 5.16
CA VAL A 83 -11.75 4.02 4.67
C VAL A 83 -11.61 3.02 3.53
N LEU A 84 -11.48 3.52 2.31
CA LEU A 84 -11.18 2.70 1.14
C LEU A 84 -9.70 2.38 1.12
N VAL A 85 -9.34 1.11 0.93
CA VAL A 85 -7.95 0.69 0.82
C VAL A 85 -7.73 -0.12 -0.45
N ASN A 86 -6.63 0.12 -1.15
CA ASN A 86 -6.16 -0.73 -2.25
C ASN A 86 -4.67 -1.03 -2.05
N VAL A 87 -4.26 -2.29 -2.23
CA VAL A 87 -2.87 -2.70 -2.12
C VAL A 87 -2.32 -3.03 -3.50
N ARG A 88 -1.28 -2.32 -3.93
CA ARG A 88 -0.56 -2.62 -5.17
C ARG A 88 0.60 -3.59 -4.89
N PRO A 89 0.80 -4.62 -5.72
CA PRO A 89 1.89 -5.57 -5.52
C PRO A 89 3.25 -4.91 -5.76
N ILE A 90 4.27 -5.39 -5.06
CA ILE A 90 5.67 -5.09 -5.37
C ILE A 90 6.07 -5.99 -6.54
N PRO A 91 6.47 -5.45 -7.71
CA PRO A 91 6.92 -6.27 -8.82
C PRO A 91 8.12 -7.13 -8.39
N SER A 92 8.04 -8.43 -8.67
CA SER A 92 9.15 -9.35 -8.42
C SER A 92 10.18 -9.22 -9.55
N ILE A 93 11.38 -8.77 -9.22
CA ILE A 93 12.52 -8.81 -10.14
C ILE A 93 13.10 -10.22 -10.10
N PRO A 94 13.24 -10.95 -11.23
CA PRO A 94 13.84 -12.28 -11.21
C PRO A 94 15.29 -12.21 -10.70
N GLY A 95 15.66 -13.17 -9.85
CA GLY A 95 16.91 -13.16 -9.07
C GLY A 95 18.19 -12.81 -9.84
N PRO A 96 18.45 -13.39 -11.03
CA PRO A 96 19.65 -13.07 -11.82
C PRO A 96 19.79 -11.58 -12.17
N TYR A 97 18.67 -10.87 -12.36
CA TYR A 97 18.66 -9.44 -12.66
C TYR A 97 18.80 -8.58 -11.41
N ALA A 98 18.22 -9.02 -10.28
CA ALA A 98 18.31 -8.29 -9.01
C ALA A 98 19.75 -8.20 -8.46
N ILE A 99 20.61 -9.18 -8.78
CA ILE A 99 22.02 -9.24 -8.35
C ILE A 99 23.01 -8.70 -9.39
N GLY A 100 22.52 -8.09 -10.48
CA GLY A 100 23.38 -7.53 -11.54
C GLY A 100 24.15 -8.57 -12.36
N ALA A 101 23.75 -9.85 -12.33
CA ALA A 101 24.41 -10.94 -13.06
C ALA A 101 24.01 -11.02 -14.55
N SER A 102 23.25 -10.04 -15.05
CA SER A 102 22.82 -9.94 -16.44
C SER A 102 23.10 -8.54 -16.98
N TYR A 103 23.49 -8.44 -18.26
CA TYR A 103 23.80 -7.18 -18.95
C TYR A 103 22.58 -6.30 -19.27
N MET A 104 21.36 -6.78 -19.01
CA MET A 104 20.13 -6.07 -19.34
C MET A 104 19.58 -5.35 -18.11
N ASP A 105 19.54 -4.02 -18.17
CA ASP A 105 18.93 -3.16 -17.17
C ASP A 105 17.39 -3.17 -17.32
N PHE A 106 16.69 -3.67 -16.30
CA PHE A 106 15.23 -3.70 -16.25
C PHE A 106 14.64 -2.62 -15.33
N SER A 107 15.47 -1.73 -14.77
CA SER A 107 15.03 -0.71 -13.82
C SER A 107 13.94 0.19 -14.38
N GLU A 108 14.06 0.61 -15.64
CA GLU A 108 13.07 1.44 -16.34
C GLU A 108 11.73 0.71 -16.54
N VAL A 109 11.78 -0.57 -16.93
CA VAL A 109 10.58 -1.41 -17.09
C VAL A 109 9.88 -1.60 -15.75
N VAL A 110 10.63 -1.93 -14.69
CA VAL A 110 10.07 -2.09 -13.34
C VAL A 110 9.44 -0.79 -12.87
N THR A 111 10.14 0.34 -13.02
CA THR A 111 9.64 1.67 -12.64
C THR A 111 8.35 2.01 -13.39
N SER A 112 8.29 1.70 -14.69
CA SER A 112 7.10 1.93 -15.50
C SER A 112 5.91 1.10 -15.06
N ILE A 113 6.12 -0.19 -14.75
CA ILE A 113 5.07 -1.09 -14.22
C ILE A 113 4.60 -0.59 -12.84
N GLU A 114 5.51 -0.19 -11.96
CA GLU A 114 5.17 0.36 -10.65
C GLU A 114 4.34 1.63 -10.77
N GLU A 115 4.72 2.53 -11.68
CA GLU A 115 3.99 3.77 -11.93
C GLU A 115 2.60 3.50 -12.51
N GLN A 116 2.48 2.54 -13.44
CA GLN A 116 1.18 2.10 -13.96
C GLN A 116 0.28 1.54 -12.85
N HIS A 117 0.81 0.68 -11.98
CA HIS A 117 0.07 0.17 -10.82
C HIS A 117 -0.33 1.30 -9.86
N ARG A 118 0.56 2.27 -9.64
CA ARG A 118 0.29 3.43 -8.80
C ARG A 118 -0.85 4.29 -9.38
N ILE A 119 -0.81 4.60 -10.67
CA ILE A 119 -1.85 5.39 -11.36
C ILE A 119 -3.19 4.64 -11.30
N ALA A 120 -3.21 3.35 -11.64
CA ALA A 120 -4.43 2.53 -11.61
C ALA A 120 -5.04 2.45 -10.21
N SER A 121 -4.21 2.27 -9.18
CA SER A 121 -4.62 2.25 -7.77
C SER A 121 -5.28 3.57 -7.34
N HIS A 122 -4.65 4.71 -7.66
CA HIS A 122 -5.22 6.02 -7.34
C HIS A 122 -6.52 6.29 -8.09
N SER A 123 -6.57 6.00 -9.40
CA SER A 123 -7.78 6.19 -10.21
C SER A 123 -8.95 5.38 -9.63
N LEU A 124 -8.72 4.11 -9.32
CA LEU A 124 -9.74 3.24 -8.74
C LEU A 124 -10.26 3.80 -7.41
N LEU A 125 -9.36 4.17 -6.50
CA LEU A 125 -9.75 4.72 -5.21
C LEU A 125 -10.50 6.05 -5.34
N GLN A 126 -10.12 6.91 -6.30
CA GLN A 126 -10.82 8.16 -6.60
C GLN A 126 -12.24 7.89 -7.10
N ASP A 127 -12.42 6.93 -8.00
CA ASP A 127 -13.75 6.57 -8.53
C ASP A 127 -14.70 6.11 -7.42
N PHE A 128 -14.21 5.26 -6.50
CA PHE A 128 -15.02 4.78 -5.37
C PHE A 128 -15.25 5.86 -4.31
N ALA A 129 -14.25 6.69 -4.02
CA ALA A 129 -14.41 7.83 -3.12
C ALA A 129 -15.44 8.84 -3.65
N ALA A 130 -15.45 9.09 -4.97
CA ALA A 130 -16.44 9.96 -5.61
C ALA A 130 -17.87 9.43 -5.44
N LYS A 131 -18.09 8.11 -5.53
CA LYS A 131 -19.39 7.47 -5.27
C LYS A 131 -19.85 7.64 -3.82
N LEU A 132 -18.94 7.50 -2.85
CA LEU A 132 -19.23 7.75 -1.43
C LEU A 132 -19.56 9.21 -1.17
N LYS A 133 -18.78 10.13 -1.75
CA LYS A 133 -18.98 11.58 -1.63
C LYS A 133 -20.33 12.00 -2.20
N ALA A 134 -20.70 11.51 -3.37
CA ALA A 134 -21.99 11.80 -4.01
C ALA A 134 -23.19 11.36 -3.14
N GLN A 135 -22.97 10.44 -2.21
CA GLN A 135 -23.97 9.96 -1.25
C GLN A 135 -23.81 10.53 0.17
N ASN A 136 -22.92 11.50 0.36
CA ASN A 136 -22.62 12.19 1.62
C ASN A 136 -21.99 11.31 2.72
N PHE A 137 -21.23 10.27 2.37
CA PHE A 137 -20.41 9.55 3.36
C PHE A 137 -19.12 10.30 3.68
N ALA A 138 -18.73 10.33 4.95
CA ALA A 138 -17.38 10.70 5.34
C ALA A 138 -16.41 9.60 4.90
N CYS A 139 -15.41 9.92 4.09
CA CYS A 139 -14.49 8.91 3.58
C CYS A 139 -13.02 9.36 3.47
N LYS A 140 -12.13 8.37 3.55
CA LYS A 140 -10.71 8.46 3.22
C LYS A 140 -10.36 7.35 2.24
N ALA A 141 -9.37 7.57 1.38
CA ALA A 141 -8.85 6.53 0.52
C ALA A 141 -7.33 6.39 0.72
N ILE A 142 -6.83 5.16 0.81
CA ILE A 142 -5.44 4.86 1.13
C ILE A 142 -4.90 3.85 0.11
N ALA A 143 -3.92 4.28 -0.69
CA ALA A 143 -3.19 3.43 -1.62
C ALA A 143 -1.92 2.88 -0.96
N MET A 144 -1.89 1.58 -0.71
CA MET A 144 -0.80 0.87 -0.03
C MET A 144 0.02 0.05 -1.04
N ARG A 145 1.22 -0.41 -0.65
CA ARG A 145 2.11 -1.24 -1.47
C ARG A 145 2.64 -2.41 -0.66
N GLY A 146 2.48 -3.64 -1.16
CA GLY A 146 2.94 -4.85 -0.46
C GLY A 146 2.15 -6.10 -0.83
N ASP A 147 2.22 -7.13 0.02
CA ASP A 147 1.29 -8.27 -0.03
C ASP A 147 -0.07 -7.82 0.56
N ALA A 148 -1.13 -8.01 -0.21
CA ALA A 148 -2.47 -7.56 0.19
C ALA A 148 -2.94 -8.16 1.52
N ARG A 149 -2.53 -9.39 1.84
CA ARG A 149 -2.89 -10.06 3.10
C ARG A 149 -2.33 -9.32 4.29
N ASP A 150 -1.05 -8.99 4.25
CA ASP A 150 -0.35 -8.36 5.36
C ASP A 150 -0.69 -6.88 5.48
N GLU A 151 -0.71 -6.16 4.35
CA GLU A 151 -1.02 -4.73 4.35
C GLU A 151 -2.44 -4.40 4.82
N ILE A 152 -3.44 -5.22 4.44
CA ILE A 152 -4.82 -5.00 4.89
C ILE A 152 -4.93 -5.24 6.39
N VAL A 153 -4.38 -6.35 6.92
CA VAL A 153 -4.41 -6.66 8.35
C VAL A 153 -3.69 -5.57 9.15
N ARG A 154 -2.51 -5.14 8.69
CA ARG A 154 -1.72 -4.05 9.28
C ARG A 154 -2.52 -2.76 9.34
N LYS A 155 -3.13 -2.35 8.21
CA LYS A 155 -3.86 -1.09 8.13
C LYS A 155 -5.14 -1.09 8.95
N VAL A 156 -5.86 -2.21 8.96
CA VAL A 156 -7.04 -2.40 9.82
C VAL A 156 -6.69 -2.19 11.29
N ALA A 157 -5.57 -2.78 11.75
CA ALA A 157 -5.05 -2.62 13.10
C ALA A 157 -4.61 -1.17 13.40
N GLU A 158 -3.84 -0.55 12.50
CA GLU A 158 -3.39 0.84 12.63
C GLU A 158 -4.55 1.83 12.77
N LEU A 159 -5.63 1.61 12.03
CA LEU A 159 -6.83 2.44 12.06
C LEU A 159 -7.78 2.10 13.22
N ASN A 160 -7.49 1.06 14.01
CA ASN A 160 -8.38 0.50 15.03
C ASN A 160 -9.82 0.32 14.50
N SER A 161 -9.92 -0.34 13.34
CA SER A 161 -11.17 -0.39 12.57
C SER A 161 -12.22 -1.25 13.26
N ASP A 162 -13.50 -0.89 13.19
CA ASP A 162 -14.60 -1.68 13.73
C ASP A 162 -15.02 -2.82 12.81
N ALA A 163 -14.88 -2.61 11.50
CA ALA A 163 -15.19 -3.61 10.48
C ALA A 163 -14.28 -3.50 9.26
N LEU A 164 -13.97 -4.66 8.67
CA LEU A 164 -13.36 -4.81 7.35
C LEU A 164 -14.37 -5.44 6.40
N ILE A 165 -14.61 -4.80 5.26
CA ILE A 165 -15.46 -5.33 4.18
C ILE A 165 -14.58 -5.69 3.00
N ILE A 166 -14.76 -6.90 2.48
CA ILE A 166 -13.95 -7.47 1.40
C ILE A 166 -14.81 -8.38 0.52
N GLY A 167 -14.52 -8.42 -0.78
CA GLY A 167 -15.12 -9.39 -1.70
C GLY A 167 -14.68 -10.82 -1.37
N SER A 168 -15.55 -11.81 -1.62
CA SER A 168 -15.20 -13.23 -1.43
C SER A 168 -14.06 -13.73 -2.33
N ARG A 169 -13.79 -13.03 -3.42
CA ARG A 169 -12.67 -13.26 -4.34
C ARG A 169 -12.10 -11.92 -4.78
N GLY A 170 -10.89 -11.97 -5.35
CA GLY A 170 -10.26 -10.83 -6.04
C GLY A 170 -9.92 -11.21 -7.49
N LEU A 171 -8.76 -10.76 -7.96
CA LEU A 171 -8.29 -10.97 -9.34
C LEU A 171 -7.88 -12.42 -9.71
N GLY A 172 -7.92 -13.36 -8.76
CA GLY A 172 -7.48 -14.75 -8.96
C GLY A 172 -8.50 -15.64 -9.68
N VAL A 173 -8.02 -16.55 -10.55
CA VAL A 173 -8.82 -17.41 -11.45
C VAL A 173 -9.38 -18.72 -10.85
N LEU A 174 -9.26 -18.92 -9.54
CA LEU A 174 -9.48 -20.22 -8.89
C LEU A 174 -10.96 -20.62 -8.70
N LYS A 175 -11.69 -20.96 -9.77
CA LYS A 175 -13.14 -21.29 -9.74
C LYS A 175 -13.60 -22.34 -8.69
N ARG A 176 -12.69 -23.11 -8.09
CA ARG A 176 -13.01 -24.20 -7.14
C ARG A 176 -12.91 -23.83 -5.66
N THR A 177 -12.35 -22.68 -5.29
CA THR A 177 -12.28 -22.25 -3.87
C THR A 177 -13.50 -21.44 -3.48
N ILE A 178 -13.97 -21.58 -2.22
CA ILE A 178 -15.11 -20.81 -1.69
C ILE A 178 -14.71 -19.37 -1.35
N LEU A 179 -13.45 -19.16 -0.96
CA LEU A 179 -12.84 -17.86 -0.63
C LEU A 179 -11.53 -17.66 -1.40
N GLY A 180 -11.20 -16.40 -1.70
CA GLY A 180 -9.88 -15.99 -2.18
C GLY A 180 -8.88 -15.93 -1.03
N SER A 181 -7.58 -15.98 -1.35
CA SER A 181 -6.49 -16.00 -0.37
C SER A 181 -6.48 -14.80 0.57
N VAL A 182 -6.78 -13.60 0.06
CA VAL A 182 -6.84 -12.37 0.87
C VAL A 182 -8.00 -12.40 1.84
N SER A 183 -9.21 -12.74 1.37
CA SER A 183 -10.42 -12.80 2.20
C SER A 183 -10.31 -13.88 3.27
N ASP A 184 -9.78 -15.05 2.92
CA ASP A 184 -9.50 -16.14 3.85
C ASP A 184 -8.48 -15.71 4.92
N TYR A 185 -7.36 -15.12 4.51
CA TYR A 185 -6.34 -14.65 5.45
C TYR A 185 -6.87 -13.58 6.41
N CYS A 186 -7.55 -12.55 5.88
CA CYS A 186 -8.09 -11.46 6.70
C CYS A 186 -9.10 -11.98 7.74
N SER A 187 -9.93 -12.97 7.38
CA SER A 187 -10.92 -13.56 8.30
C SER A 187 -10.30 -14.22 9.53
N HIS A 188 -9.05 -14.68 9.43
CA HIS A 188 -8.33 -15.32 10.53
C HIS A 188 -7.43 -14.34 11.32
N HIS A 189 -7.03 -13.22 10.72
CA HIS A 189 -5.95 -12.36 11.28
C HIS A 189 -6.39 -10.94 11.63
N CYS A 190 -7.49 -10.43 11.07
CA CYS A 190 -8.02 -9.11 11.47
C CYS A 190 -8.62 -9.18 12.87
N HIS A 191 -8.34 -8.17 13.69
CA HIS A 191 -8.89 -8.05 15.04
C HIS A 191 -10.37 -7.61 15.07
N CYS A 192 -10.87 -7.08 13.95
CA CYS A 192 -12.20 -6.50 13.82
C CYS A 192 -13.19 -7.43 13.12
N THR A 193 -14.46 -7.01 13.02
CA THR A 193 -15.47 -7.79 12.29
C THR A 193 -15.13 -7.84 10.81
N VAL A 194 -14.93 -9.03 10.24
CA VAL A 194 -14.68 -9.21 8.80
C VAL A 194 -15.97 -9.62 8.09
N ILE A 195 -16.41 -8.80 7.15
CA ILE A 195 -17.59 -9.04 6.32
C ILE A 195 -17.12 -9.42 4.91
N ILE A 196 -17.36 -10.68 4.56
CA ILE A 196 -17.03 -11.20 3.24
C ILE A 196 -18.29 -11.22 2.36
N VAL A 197 -18.31 -10.39 1.33
CA VAL A 197 -19.44 -10.29 0.41
C VAL A 197 -19.27 -11.30 -0.73
N LYS A 198 -20.23 -12.23 -0.85
CA LYS A 198 -20.28 -13.20 -1.95
C LYS A 198 -20.88 -12.58 -3.19
N GLU A 199 -20.33 -12.93 -4.35
CA GLU A 199 -20.95 -12.60 -5.63
C GLU A 199 -22.32 -13.28 -5.72
N ARG A 200 -23.39 -12.50 -5.89
CA ARG A 200 -24.68 -13.03 -6.29
C ARG A 200 -24.52 -13.69 -7.66
N GLN A 201 -24.60 -15.01 -7.71
CA GLN A 201 -24.76 -15.72 -8.98
C GLN A 201 -26.17 -15.42 -9.44
N ASP A 202 -26.32 -14.55 -10.43
CA ASP A 202 -27.58 -14.47 -11.15
C ASP A 202 -27.81 -15.86 -11.76
N GLU A 203 -28.83 -16.57 -11.28
CA GLU A 203 -29.31 -17.81 -11.88
C GLU A 203 -29.87 -17.48 -13.27
N HIS A 204 -28.98 -17.35 -14.26
CA HIS A 204 -29.32 -17.41 -15.67
C HIS A 204 -28.41 -18.44 -16.35
N GLN A 205 -28.96 -19.65 -16.42
CA GLN A 205 -28.64 -20.76 -17.33
C GLN A 205 -27.14 -20.96 -17.66
N LYS A 206 -26.42 -21.84 -16.96
CA LYS A 206 -26.45 -23.31 -17.19
C LYS A 206 -27.54 -23.76 -18.17
N ASN A 207 -27.32 -23.52 -19.46
CA ASN A 207 -27.67 -24.40 -20.57
C ASN A 207 -26.97 -23.88 -21.83
N LYS A 208 -25.74 -24.35 -22.06
CA LYS A 208 -25.16 -24.46 -23.40
C LYS A 208 -24.19 -25.62 -23.43
#